data_AF-A0A2M9BB68-F1
#
_entry.id   AF-A0A2M9BB68-F1
#
_cell.length_a   1.000
_cell.length_b   1.000
_cell.length_c   1.000
_cell.angle_alpha   90.00
_cell.angle_beta   90.00
_cell.angle_gamma   90.00
#
_symmetry.space_group_name_H-M   'P 1'
#
loop_
_entity.id
_entity.type
_entity.pdbx_description
1 polymer ?
#
loop_
_entity_poly.entity_id
_entity_poly.type
_entity_poly.pdbx_seq_one_letter_code
_entity_poly.pdbx_strand_id
1 'polypeptide(L)'
;MSDETRTDESTAGELPGTRAAALAGARASSRRRRWLIASAIAAAVVVVGGSVTVQAYRASAQSEYDVALARFQERQSSATILVDEGEKTLAHAQAVLDDSDGRVLDEQPRTTLAQAVDTASGLVDAANDELSQARAVAASDPDDVFITAGSGYRERTEQLAGFDFDAAAELTALARLLGEPTTSVDTAVAAWQSEQDRILRERYTNDVWTAGWIPELDECRGSVDLTAQYGTPSIAEHWSCGGKNFPDDAGTIITLTGVRAGTYRVEGIVKMLDQSVATTADIPHGYDLLYQTCQNGQSSTMSLTALTKIG
;
A
#
# COMPACT_ATOMS: atom_id res chain seq x y z
N MET A 1 11.81 -41.49 30.72
CA MET A 1 11.86 -41.79 29.27
C MET A 1 13.25 -41.41 28.82
N SER A 2 14.22 -42.25 29.17
CA SER A 2 14.95 -43.13 28.22
C SER A 2 16.03 -42.30 27.54
N ASP A 3 17.22 -42.08 28.11
CA ASP A 3 18.28 -43.01 28.54
C ASP A 3 18.75 -43.91 27.39
N GLU A 4 19.91 -43.59 26.79
CA GLU A 4 20.90 -44.59 26.35
C GLU A 4 22.23 -43.93 25.92
N THR A 5 23.24 -44.13 26.77
CA THR A 5 24.68 -44.07 26.52
C THR A 5 25.13 -45.26 25.66
N ARG A 6 26.11 -45.06 24.76
CA ARG A 6 26.89 -46.18 24.21
C ARG A 6 28.35 -45.83 23.93
N THR A 7 29.20 -46.21 24.87
CA THR A 7 30.60 -46.62 24.68
C THR A 7 30.63 -48.06 24.18
N ASP A 8 31.52 -48.40 23.26
CA ASP A 8 32.06 -49.76 23.16
C ASP A 8 33.52 -49.75 22.69
N GLU A 9 34.28 -50.54 23.43
CA GLU A 9 35.71 -50.79 23.42
C GLU A 9 35.96 -52.19 22.81
N SER A 10 37.21 -52.52 22.51
CA SER A 10 37.71 -53.89 22.26
C SER A 10 37.43 -54.46 20.85
N THR A 11 38.37 -55.05 20.12
CA THR A 11 38.95 -56.35 20.48
C THR A 11 40.27 -56.61 19.74
N ALA A 12 41.26 -57.07 20.49
CA ALA A 12 42.49 -57.68 20.03
C ALA A 12 42.22 -59.05 19.36
N GLY A 13 43.00 -59.37 18.32
CA GLY A 13 43.00 -60.66 17.65
C GLY A 13 44.43 -61.08 17.31
N GLU A 14 45.10 -61.67 18.29
CA GLU A 14 46.36 -62.41 18.16
C GLU A 14 46.03 -63.85 17.73
N LEU A 15 46.80 -64.46 16.82
CA LEU A 15 47.20 -65.88 16.83
C LEU A 15 48.22 -66.18 15.68
N PRO A 16 49.00 -67.28 15.78
CA PRO A 16 50.39 -67.34 15.35
C PRO A 16 50.63 -68.32 14.18
N GLY A 17 51.81 -68.22 13.55
CA GLY A 17 52.22 -69.17 12.52
C GLY A 17 53.68 -69.01 12.10
N THR A 18 54.56 -69.54 12.94
CA THR A 18 55.98 -69.78 12.64
C THR A 18 56.15 -70.73 11.44
N ARG A 19 57.00 -70.36 10.47
CA ARG A 19 57.84 -71.32 9.74
C ARG A 19 59.13 -70.67 9.25
N ALA A 20 60.20 -71.38 9.58
CA ALA A 20 61.59 -71.04 9.39
C ALA A 20 62.08 -71.30 7.95
N ALA A 21 63.32 -70.83 7.74
CA ALA A 21 64.28 -71.20 6.71
C ALA A 21 64.20 -70.47 5.36
N ALA A 22 65.11 -69.52 5.16
CA ALA A 22 66.21 -69.67 4.20
C ALA A 22 67.17 -68.47 4.30
N LEU A 23 68.31 -68.70 4.95
CA LEU A 23 69.50 -67.86 4.82
C LEU A 23 70.07 -68.08 3.41
N ALA A 24 69.92 -67.08 2.53
CA ALA A 24 70.69 -66.97 1.30
C ALA A 24 71.09 -65.51 1.11
N GLY A 25 72.40 -65.26 1.22
CA GLY A 25 72.98 -63.94 1.15
C GLY A 25 72.75 -63.25 -0.19
N ALA A 26 72.36 -61.98 -0.13
CA ALA A 26 72.60 -61.03 -1.20
C ALA A 26 72.99 -59.70 -0.54
N ARG A 27 74.28 -59.35 -0.61
CA ARG A 27 74.79 -57.99 -0.38
C ARG A 27 74.20 -57.08 -1.47
N ALA A 28 72.93 -56.73 -1.33
CA ALA A 28 72.27 -55.75 -2.17
C ALA A 28 72.72 -54.35 -1.73
N SER A 29 73.57 -53.76 -2.58
CA SER A 29 74.19 -52.43 -2.51
C SER A 29 73.52 -51.41 -1.58
N SER A 30 74.28 -50.90 -0.61
CA SER A 30 73.94 -49.75 0.26
C SER A 30 73.51 -48.48 -0.49
N ARG A 31 73.75 -48.42 -1.80
CA ARG A 31 73.30 -47.36 -2.70
C ARG A 31 71.77 -47.31 -2.88
N ARG A 32 71.07 -48.46 -2.99
CA ARG A 32 69.60 -48.46 -3.18
C ARG A 32 68.82 -47.98 -1.96
N ARG A 33 69.31 -48.29 -0.75
CA ARG A 33 68.70 -47.84 0.52
C ARG A 33 68.88 -46.34 0.76
N ARG A 34 70.01 -45.76 0.33
CA ARG A 34 70.27 -44.31 0.40
C ARG A 34 69.39 -43.52 -0.56
N TRP A 35 69.11 -44.05 -1.75
CA TRP A 35 68.18 -43.42 -2.69
C TRP A 35 66.74 -43.39 -2.16
N LEU A 36 66.22 -44.49 -1.62
CA LEU A 36 64.86 -44.53 -1.06
C LEU A 36 64.66 -43.56 0.11
N ILE A 37 65.66 -43.41 0.99
CA ILE A 37 65.61 -42.45 2.11
C ILE A 37 65.68 -41.01 1.60
N ALA A 38 66.55 -40.72 0.61
CA ALA A 38 66.63 -39.39 0.00
C ALA A 38 65.31 -39.01 -0.72
N SER A 39 64.67 -39.96 -1.41
CA SER A 39 63.35 -39.77 -2.03
C SER A 39 62.26 -39.53 -0.99
N ALA A 40 62.26 -40.25 0.13
CA ALA A 40 61.28 -40.07 1.20
C ALA A 40 61.44 -38.72 1.92
N ILE A 41 62.68 -38.26 2.14
CA ILE A 41 62.96 -36.95 2.73
C ILE A 41 62.61 -35.82 1.75
N ALA A 42 62.94 -35.95 0.47
CA ALA A 42 62.55 -34.97 -0.55
C ALA A 42 61.02 -34.89 -0.69
N ALA A 43 60.32 -36.02 -0.66
CA ALA A 43 58.86 -36.07 -0.65
C ALA A 43 58.28 -35.42 0.63
N ALA A 44 58.86 -35.68 1.80
CA ALA A 44 58.43 -35.05 3.05
C ALA A 44 58.65 -33.53 3.07
N VAL A 45 59.76 -33.03 2.52
CA VAL A 45 60.04 -31.59 2.40
C VAL A 45 59.07 -30.91 1.42
N VAL A 46 58.71 -31.57 0.31
CA VAL A 46 57.72 -31.05 -0.65
C VAL A 46 56.31 -31.04 -0.04
N VAL A 47 55.93 -32.07 0.71
CA VAL A 47 54.62 -32.13 1.39
C VAL A 47 54.52 -31.09 2.50
N VAL A 48 55.55 -30.93 3.34
CA VAL A 48 55.55 -29.94 4.45
C VAL A 48 55.70 -28.50 3.94
N GLY A 49 56.58 -28.25 2.97
CA GLY A 49 56.72 -26.92 2.35
C GLY A 49 55.50 -26.51 1.54
N GLY A 50 54.88 -27.45 0.83
CA GLY A 50 53.62 -27.25 0.11
C GLY A 50 52.45 -26.94 1.04
N SER A 51 52.34 -27.62 2.19
CA SER A 51 51.25 -27.36 3.14
C SER A 51 51.31 -25.96 3.78
N VAL A 52 52.51 -25.47 4.10
CA VAL A 52 52.67 -24.13 4.72
C VAL A 52 52.31 -23.02 3.75
N THR A 53 52.69 -23.14 2.48
CA THR A 53 52.34 -22.13 1.46
C THR A 53 50.86 -22.12 1.15
N VAL A 54 50.23 -23.30 0.98
CA VAL A 54 48.77 -23.41 0.78
C VAL A 54 47.99 -22.83 1.96
N GLN A 55 48.42 -23.09 3.20
CA GLN A 55 47.78 -22.51 4.40
C GLN A 55 47.92 -20.98 4.44
N ALA A 56 49.08 -20.43 4.09
CA ALA A 56 49.27 -18.97 4.04
C ALA A 56 48.37 -18.30 2.98
N TYR A 57 48.26 -18.89 1.78
CA TYR A 57 47.36 -18.37 0.74
C TYR A 57 45.89 -18.46 1.15
N ARG A 58 45.49 -19.55 1.81
CA ARG A 58 44.13 -19.70 2.33
C ARG A 58 43.83 -18.66 3.41
N ALA A 59 44.74 -18.43 4.35
CA ALA A 59 44.56 -17.42 5.40
C ALA A 59 44.42 -16.00 4.83
N SER A 60 45.20 -15.67 3.79
CA SER A 60 45.07 -14.38 3.07
C SER A 60 43.70 -14.26 2.40
N ALA A 61 43.28 -15.29 1.66
CA ALA A 61 41.98 -15.28 0.97
C ALA A 61 40.80 -15.21 1.95
N GLN A 62 40.90 -15.89 3.10
CA GLN A 62 39.92 -15.81 4.17
C GLN A 62 39.85 -14.39 4.76
N SER A 63 40.99 -13.76 5.03
CA SER A 63 41.01 -12.37 5.53
C SER A 63 40.41 -11.38 4.53
N GLU A 64 40.65 -11.56 3.23
CA GLU A 64 40.02 -10.74 2.17
C GLU A 64 38.51 -10.95 2.12
N TYR A 65 38.07 -12.20 2.23
CA TYR A 65 36.66 -12.56 2.32
C TYR A 65 35.98 -11.93 3.54
N ASP A 66 36.57 -12.01 4.73
CA ASP A 66 35.99 -11.44 5.94
C ASP A 66 35.80 -9.92 5.82
N VAL A 67 36.77 -9.22 5.20
CA VAL A 67 36.66 -7.77 4.94
C VAL A 67 35.57 -7.47 3.90
N ALA A 68 35.47 -8.26 2.84
CA ALA A 68 34.43 -8.09 1.83
C ALA A 68 33.03 -8.37 2.39
N LEU A 69 32.89 -9.40 3.22
CA LEU A 69 31.65 -9.74 3.91
C LEU A 69 31.20 -8.61 4.83
N ALA A 70 32.11 -8.02 5.62
CA ALA A 70 31.78 -6.89 6.49
C ALA A 70 31.27 -5.67 5.71
N ARG A 71 31.93 -5.31 4.60
CA ARG A 71 31.48 -4.21 3.71
C ARG A 71 30.15 -4.52 3.05
N PHE A 72 29.96 -5.76 2.61
CA PHE A 72 28.70 -6.22 2.03
C PHE A 72 27.56 -6.07 3.03
N GLN A 73 27.74 -6.50 4.28
CA GLN A 73 26.73 -6.38 5.34
C GLN A 73 26.35 -4.93 5.66
N GLU A 74 27.35 -4.03 5.67
CA GLU A 74 27.10 -2.59 5.84
C GLU A 74 26.22 -2.04 4.69
N ARG A 75 26.61 -2.32 3.43
CA ARG A 75 25.82 -1.90 2.25
C ARG A 75 24.43 -2.50 2.24
N GLN A 76 24.29 -3.78 2.59
CA GLN A 76 23.00 -4.47 2.69
C GLN A 76 22.10 -3.84 3.77
N SER A 77 22.66 -3.44 4.91
CA SER A 77 21.91 -2.75 5.96
C SER A 77 21.43 -1.38 5.48
N SER A 78 22.27 -0.60 4.80
CA SER A 78 21.87 0.67 4.22
C SER A 78 20.78 0.50 3.15
N ALA A 79 20.92 -0.48 2.26
CA ALA A 79 19.92 -0.81 1.25
C ALA A 79 18.58 -1.22 1.87
N THR A 80 18.59 -2.00 2.96
CA THR A 80 17.37 -2.39 3.68
C THR A 80 16.65 -1.16 4.26
N ILE A 81 17.39 -0.21 4.85
CA ILE A 81 16.80 1.04 5.35
C ILE A 81 16.13 1.84 4.22
N LEU A 82 16.78 1.95 3.06
CA LEU A 82 16.23 2.66 1.90
C LEU A 82 14.96 2.00 1.37
N VAL A 83 14.91 0.66 1.34
CA VAL A 83 13.71 -0.09 0.96
C VAL A 83 12.57 0.17 1.96
N ASP A 84 12.83 0.08 3.26
CA ASP A 84 11.82 0.37 4.30
C ASP A 84 11.27 1.80 4.20
N GLU A 85 12.12 2.78 3.87
CA GLU A 85 11.71 4.18 3.64
C GLU A 85 10.90 4.32 2.33
N GLY A 86 11.31 3.63 1.27
CA GLY A 86 10.62 3.59 -0.01
C GLY A 86 9.22 3.00 0.11
N GLU A 87 9.08 1.87 0.81
CA GLU A 87 7.79 1.21 1.09
C GLU A 87 6.84 2.13 1.87
N LYS A 88 7.33 2.84 2.90
CA LYS A 88 6.53 3.82 3.65
C LYS A 88 6.06 4.97 2.76
N THR A 89 6.95 5.48 1.89
CA THR A 89 6.62 6.57 0.96
C THR A 89 5.57 6.14 -0.04
N LEU A 90 5.71 4.93 -0.61
CA LEU A 90 4.75 4.33 -1.52
C LEU A 90 3.38 4.10 -0.85
N ALA A 91 3.37 3.55 0.35
CA ALA A 91 2.14 3.31 1.11
C ALA A 91 1.38 4.61 1.43
N HIS A 92 2.10 5.69 1.75
CA HIS A 92 1.48 7.00 1.96
C HIS A 92 0.83 7.54 0.68
N ALA A 93 1.53 7.47 -0.46
CA ALA A 93 1.01 7.91 -1.75
C ALA A 93 -0.23 7.09 -2.18
N GLN A 94 -0.21 5.78 -1.95
CA GLN A 94 -1.37 4.90 -2.17
C GLN A 94 -2.56 5.30 -1.30
N ALA A 95 -2.34 5.59 -0.01
CA ALA A 95 -3.41 6.04 0.88
C ALA A 95 -4.05 7.36 0.40
N VAL A 96 -3.26 8.32 -0.09
CA VAL A 96 -3.79 9.58 -0.66
C VAL A 96 -4.61 9.31 -1.93
N LEU A 97 -4.16 8.38 -2.78
CA LEU A 97 -4.91 7.96 -3.95
C LEU A 97 -6.24 7.29 -3.56
N ASP A 98 -6.26 6.42 -2.55
CA ASP A 98 -7.49 5.75 -2.12
C ASP A 98 -8.47 6.73 -1.46
N ASP A 99 -7.99 7.59 -0.55
CA ASP A 99 -8.82 8.52 0.22
C ASP A 99 -9.46 9.63 -0.62
N SER A 100 -8.92 9.90 -1.81
CA SER A 100 -9.42 10.92 -2.74
C SER A 100 -10.51 10.41 -3.69
N ASP A 101 -10.95 9.15 -3.59
CA ASP A 101 -11.90 8.55 -4.54
C ASP A 101 -13.26 9.26 -4.53
N GLY A 102 -13.68 9.72 -5.71
CA GLY A 102 -14.89 10.53 -5.87
C GLY A 102 -14.85 11.92 -5.19
N ARG A 103 -13.68 12.37 -4.72
CA ARG A 103 -13.48 13.64 -3.99
C ARG A 103 -12.61 14.63 -4.73
N VAL A 104 -12.65 14.60 -6.06
CA VAL A 104 -11.97 15.58 -6.92
C VAL A 104 -12.94 16.09 -7.97
N LEU A 105 -12.71 17.30 -8.49
CA LEU A 105 -13.50 17.88 -9.58
C LEU A 105 -13.01 17.42 -10.96
N ASP A 106 -11.75 17.01 -11.06
CA ASP A 106 -11.07 16.51 -12.26
C ASP A 106 -10.21 15.30 -11.85
N GLU A 107 -10.22 14.23 -12.65
CA GLU A 107 -9.53 12.96 -12.37
C GLU A 107 -8.04 12.99 -12.75
N GLN A 108 -7.58 14.02 -13.46
CA GLN A 108 -6.20 14.12 -13.94
C GLN A 108 -5.14 14.07 -12.82
N PRO A 109 -5.29 14.73 -11.65
CA PRO A 109 -4.34 14.63 -10.54
C PRO A 109 -4.20 13.19 -10.01
N ARG A 110 -5.34 12.49 -9.85
CA ARG A 110 -5.38 11.10 -9.39
C ARG A 110 -4.71 10.16 -10.39
N THR A 111 -4.99 10.33 -11.68
CA THR A 111 -4.34 9.58 -12.77
C THR A 111 -2.82 9.76 -12.76
N THR A 112 -2.35 10.99 -12.51
CA THR A 112 -0.92 11.30 -12.44
C THR A 112 -0.26 10.65 -11.21
N LEU A 113 -0.92 10.71 -10.05
CA LEU A 113 -0.45 10.02 -8.84
C LEU A 113 -0.42 8.49 -9.03
N ALA A 114 -1.44 7.90 -9.65
CA ALA A 114 -1.49 6.47 -9.94
C ALA A 114 -0.29 6.00 -10.79
N GLN A 115 0.05 6.73 -11.86
CA GLN A 115 1.22 6.41 -12.69
C GLN A 115 2.54 6.53 -11.92
N ALA A 116 2.65 7.52 -11.03
CA ALA A 116 3.82 7.68 -10.18
C ALA A 116 3.93 6.54 -9.14
N VAL A 117 2.80 6.11 -8.57
CA VAL A 117 2.70 4.94 -7.67
C VAL A 117 3.12 3.66 -8.37
N ASP A 118 2.64 3.41 -9.61
CA ASP A 118 3.03 2.24 -10.40
C ASP A 118 4.55 2.21 -10.66
N THR A 119 5.11 3.36 -11.04
CA THR A 119 6.56 3.52 -11.26
C THR A 119 7.34 3.27 -9.97
N ALA A 120 6.90 3.86 -8.86
CA ALA A 120 7.52 3.70 -7.56
C ALA A 120 7.47 2.25 -7.05
N SER A 121 6.35 1.55 -7.27
CA SER A 121 6.20 0.13 -6.94
C SER A 121 7.25 -0.71 -7.67
N GLY A 122 7.43 -0.50 -8.98
CA GLY A 122 8.44 -1.22 -9.75
C GLY A 122 9.88 -1.01 -9.25
N LEU A 123 10.20 0.20 -8.75
CA LEU A 123 11.50 0.49 -8.16
C LEU A 123 11.70 -0.23 -6.81
N VAL A 124 10.68 -0.22 -5.95
CA VAL A 124 10.72 -0.94 -4.66
C VAL A 124 10.85 -2.44 -4.87
N ASP A 125 10.12 -3.01 -5.83
CA ASP A 125 10.20 -4.44 -6.18
C ASP A 125 11.60 -4.81 -6.66
N ALA A 126 12.20 -4.00 -7.55
CA ALA A 126 13.56 -4.22 -8.03
C ALA A 126 14.61 -4.21 -6.90
N ALA A 127 14.49 -3.28 -5.95
CA ALA A 127 15.37 -3.21 -4.79
C ALA A 127 15.19 -4.40 -3.83
N ASN A 128 13.94 -4.87 -3.64
CA ASN A 128 13.64 -6.06 -2.86
C ASN A 128 14.20 -7.35 -3.51
N ASP A 129 14.12 -7.46 -4.83
CA ASP A 129 14.70 -8.56 -5.59
C ASP A 129 16.23 -8.59 -5.49
N GLU A 130 16.88 -7.42 -5.59
CA GLU A 130 18.34 -7.30 -5.42
C GLU A 130 18.77 -7.69 -4.00
N LEU A 131 18.08 -7.20 -2.95
CA LEU A 131 18.33 -7.60 -1.57
C LEU A 131 18.14 -9.11 -1.37
N SER A 132 17.13 -9.71 -1.99
CA SER A 132 16.84 -11.15 -1.89
C SER A 132 17.95 -11.99 -2.52
N GLN A 133 18.44 -11.60 -3.70
CA GLN A 133 19.59 -12.23 -4.36
C GLN A 133 20.86 -12.10 -3.52
N ALA A 134 21.13 -10.91 -2.99
CA ALA A 134 22.26 -10.63 -2.12
C ALA A 134 22.24 -11.52 -0.86
N ARG A 135 21.09 -11.67 -0.22
CA ARG A 135 20.90 -12.56 0.95
C ARG A 135 21.16 -14.03 0.60
N ALA A 136 20.72 -14.49 -0.56
CA ALA A 136 20.94 -15.87 -1.01
C ALA A 136 22.44 -16.17 -1.24
N VAL A 137 23.19 -15.22 -1.83
CA VAL A 137 24.64 -15.35 -2.01
C VAL A 137 25.35 -15.36 -0.66
N ALA A 138 25.00 -14.44 0.26
CA ALA A 138 25.63 -14.34 1.57
C ALA A 138 25.33 -15.54 2.50
N ALA A 139 24.19 -16.20 2.33
CA ALA A 139 23.83 -17.40 3.10
C ALA A 139 24.59 -18.66 2.67
N SER A 140 25.26 -18.63 1.52
CA SER A 140 25.96 -19.78 0.98
C SER A 140 27.42 -19.80 1.43
N ASP A 141 27.87 -20.89 2.06
CA ASP A 141 29.26 -21.03 2.46
C ASP A 141 30.22 -20.98 1.25
N PRO A 142 31.45 -20.48 1.42
CA PRO A 142 32.51 -20.67 0.45
C PRO A 142 32.85 -22.15 0.30
N ASP A 143 32.75 -22.70 -0.91
CA ASP A 143 33.16 -24.08 -1.21
C ASP A 143 34.70 -24.14 -1.33
N ASP A 144 35.40 -24.19 -0.19
CA ASP A 144 36.86 -24.26 -0.13
C ASP A 144 37.39 -25.57 0.49
N VAL A 145 37.82 -26.48 -0.38
CA VAL A 145 38.55 -27.69 0.02
C VAL A 145 40.01 -27.36 0.34
N PHE A 146 40.67 -28.13 1.20
CA PHE A 146 42.04 -27.82 1.65
C PHE A 146 43.06 -27.65 0.50
N ILE A 147 42.86 -28.33 -0.63
CA ILE A 147 43.78 -28.34 -1.77
C ILE A 147 43.62 -27.14 -2.73
N THR A 148 42.54 -26.35 -2.63
CA THR A 148 42.26 -25.25 -3.56
C THR A 148 42.93 -23.93 -3.21
N ALA A 149 43.72 -23.90 -2.13
CA ALA A 149 44.46 -22.72 -1.68
C ALA A 149 43.59 -21.45 -1.58
N GLY A 150 42.34 -21.60 -1.12
CA GLY A 150 41.41 -20.49 -0.88
C GLY A 150 40.62 -20.01 -2.10
N SER A 151 40.52 -20.78 -3.19
CA SER A 151 39.79 -20.34 -4.39
C SER A 151 38.31 -20.06 -4.10
N GLY A 152 37.67 -20.85 -3.24
CA GLY A 152 36.26 -20.64 -2.85
C GLY A 152 36.07 -19.30 -2.12
N TYR A 153 37.01 -18.90 -1.26
CA TYR A 153 36.97 -17.58 -0.62
C TYR A 153 37.10 -16.45 -1.63
N ARG A 154 38.01 -16.54 -2.60
CA ARG A 154 38.19 -15.47 -3.62
C ARG A 154 36.98 -15.33 -4.52
N GLU A 155 36.41 -16.45 -4.99
CA GLU A 155 35.20 -16.43 -5.81
C GLU A 155 34.04 -15.78 -5.06
N ARG A 156 33.86 -16.12 -3.77
CA ARG A 156 32.85 -15.47 -2.93
C ARG A 156 33.13 -13.99 -2.69
N THR A 157 34.37 -13.60 -2.46
CA THR A 157 34.77 -12.18 -2.36
C THR A 157 34.35 -11.41 -3.61
N GLU A 158 34.59 -11.95 -4.81
CA GLU A 158 34.19 -11.33 -6.08
C GLU A 158 32.66 -11.23 -6.21
N GLN A 159 31.93 -12.29 -5.84
CA GLN A 159 30.46 -12.28 -5.85
C GLN A 159 29.88 -11.24 -4.88
N LEU A 160 30.39 -11.16 -3.65
CA LEU A 160 29.95 -10.17 -2.65
C LEU A 160 30.31 -8.74 -3.07
N ALA A 161 31.46 -8.56 -3.72
CA ALA A 161 31.89 -7.26 -4.23
C ALA A 161 30.97 -6.77 -5.36
N GLY A 162 30.39 -7.68 -6.14
CA GLY A 162 29.49 -7.36 -7.26
C GLY A 162 28.11 -6.83 -6.88
N PHE A 163 27.73 -6.86 -5.59
CA PHE A 163 26.48 -6.22 -5.12
C PHE A 163 26.74 -4.77 -4.72
N ASP A 164 26.32 -3.83 -5.57
CA ASP A 164 26.43 -2.40 -5.31
C ASP A 164 25.13 -1.77 -4.78
N PHE A 165 24.00 -2.48 -4.83
CA PHE A 165 22.70 -2.02 -4.35
C PHE A 165 22.18 -0.77 -5.08
N ASP A 166 22.43 -0.70 -6.39
CA ASP A 166 22.03 0.44 -7.23
C ASP A 166 20.51 0.63 -7.23
N ALA A 167 19.72 -0.46 -7.24
CA ALA A 167 18.27 -0.36 -7.22
C ALA A 167 17.77 0.25 -5.91
N ALA A 168 18.39 -0.09 -4.77
CA ALA A 168 18.07 0.55 -3.49
C ALA A 168 18.50 2.03 -3.47
N ALA A 169 19.62 2.38 -4.10
CA ALA A 169 20.08 3.78 -4.19
C ALA A 169 19.11 4.67 -5.00
N GLU A 170 18.48 4.12 -6.05
CA GLU A 170 17.44 4.81 -6.83
C GLU A 170 16.22 5.22 -5.97
N LEU A 171 15.95 4.51 -4.87
CA LEU A 171 14.82 4.82 -3.97
C LEU A 171 14.93 6.19 -3.30
N THR A 172 16.15 6.76 -3.22
CA THR A 172 16.34 8.13 -2.72
C THR A 172 15.60 9.18 -3.54
N ALA A 173 15.25 8.88 -4.79
CA ALA A 173 14.46 9.74 -5.65
C ALA A 173 12.93 9.61 -5.46
N LEU A 174 12.44 8.61 -4.70
CA LEU A 174 11.01 8.35 -4.55
C LEU A 174 10.25 9.51 -3.91
N ALA A 175 10.82 10.14 -2.89
CA ALA A 175 10.19 11.30 -2.23
C ALA A 175 9.90 12.43 -3.23
N ARG A 176 10.80 12.64 -4.20
CA ARG A 176 10.60 13.63 -5.28
C ARG A 176 9.60 13.12 -6.32
N LEU A 177 9.67 11.84 -6.70
CA LEU A 177 8.78 11.22 -7.68
C LEU A 177 7.31 11.28 -7.24
N LEU A 178 7.03 10.98 -5.96
CA LEU A 178 5.68 10.90 -5.41
C LEU A 178 5.19 12.22 -4.80
N GLY A 179 6.09 13.11 -4.36
CA GLY A 179 5.74 14.32 -3.61
C GLY A 179 4.87 15.32 -4.38
N GLU A 180 5.23 15.62 -5.64
CA GLU A 180 4.46 16.56 -6.48
C GLU A 180 3.07 16.00 -6.84
N PRO A 181 2.93 14.76 -7.35
CA PRO A 181 1.62 14.16 -7.61
C PRO A 181 0.73 14.07 -6.36
N THR A 182 1.28 13.72 -5.20
CA THR A 182 0.54 13.68 -3.92
C THR A 182 -0.02 15.06 -3.58
N THR A 183 0.81 16.10 -3.64
CA THR A 183 0.41 17.50 -3.40
C THR A 183 -0.68 17.97 -4.38
N SER A 184 -0.62 17.51 -5.63
CA SER A 184 -1.62 17.83 -6.65
C SER A 184 -2.99 17.22 -6.31
N VAL A 185 -3.03 15.97 -5.82
CA VAL A 185 -4.26 15.32 -5.36
C VAL A 185 -4.84 16.03 -4.13
N ASP A 186 -4.01 16.35 -3.13
CA ASP A 186 -4.48 17.10 -1.95
C ASP A 186 -5.11 18.45 -2.33
N THR A 187 -4.50 19.16 -3.27
CA THR A 187 -5.02 20.42 -3.79
C THR A 187 -6.37 20.23 -4.50
N ALA A 188 -6.52 19.15 -5.28
CA ALA A 188 -7.77 18.82 -5.96
C ALA A 188 -8.89 18.43 -4.98
N VAL A 189 -8.57 17.70 -3.91
CA VAL A 189 -9.51 17.38 -2.84
C VAL A 189 -9.97 18.64 -2.11
N ALA A 190 -9.05 19.55 -1.78
CA ALA A 190 -9.40 20.82 -1.17
C ALA A 190 -10.32 21.67 -2.06
N ALA A 191 -10.08 21.69 -3.38
CA ALA A 191 -10.93 22.39 -4.34
C ALA A 191 -12.34 21.76 -4.42
N TRP A 192 -12.42 20.42 -4.47
CA TRP A 192 -13.70 19.71 -4.40
C TRP A 192 -14.46 20.02 -3.12
N GLN A 193 -13.77 20.05 -1.98
CA GLN A 193 -14.41 20.31 -0.69
C GLN A 193 -14.93 21.75 -0.58
N SER A 194 -14.18 22.72 -1.11
CA SER A 194 -14.62 24.11 -1.23
C SER A 194 -15.90 24.22 -2.09
N GLU A 195 -15.98 23.44 -3.16
CA GLU A 195 -17.16 23.40 -4.03
C GLU A 195 -18.36 22.74 -3.33
N GLN A 196 -18.14 21.66 -2.58
CA GLN A 196 -19.21 21.06 -1.74
C GLN A 196 -19.74 22.08 -0.72
N ASP A 197 -18.85 22.80 -0.05
CA ASP A 197 -19.25 23.83 0.91
C ASP A 197 -20.00 24.98 0.23
N ARG A 198 -19.60 25.36 -0.99
CA ARG A 198 -20.31 26.37 -1.78
C ARG A 198 -21.73 25.90 -2.12
N ILE A 199 -21.87 24.68 -2.62
CA ILE A 199 -23.18 24.06 -2.92
C ILE A 199 -24.05 24.01 -1.68
N LEU A 200 -23.48 23.66 -0.52
CA LEU A 200 -24.22 23.62 0.74
C LEU A 200 -24.65 25.02 1.21
N ARG A 201 -23.79 26.04 1.08
CA ARG A 201 -24.11 27.43 1.44
C ARG A 201 -25.15 28.06 0.52
N GLU A 202 -25.06 27.78 -0.78
CA GLU A 202 -25.98 28.31 -1.79
C GLU A 202 -27.27 27.49 -1.90
N ARG A 203 -27.36 26.36 -1.20
CA ARG A 203 -28.56 25.53 -1.14
C ARG A 203 -29.74 26.36 -0.64
N TYR A 204 -30.82 26.37 -1.43
CA TYR A 204 -32.06 27.02 -1.03
C TYR A 204 -32.56 26.45 0.30
N THR A 205 -32.82 27.36 1.25
CA THR A 205 -33.32 27.02 2.59
C THR A 205 -34.68 27.68 2.79
N ASN A 206 -35.65 26.92 3.29
CA ASN A 206 -36.98 27.42 3.62
C ASN A 206 -37.38 26.96 5.03
N ASP A 207 -37.85 27.90 5.85
CA ASP A 207 -38.29 27.59 7.21
C ASP A 207 -39.77 27.20 7.21
N VAL A 208 -40.06 25.99 7.70
CA VAL A 208 -41.43 25.55 7.94
C VAL A 208 -41.78 25.92 9.38
N TRP A 209 -42.25 27.14 9.58
CA TRP A 209 -42.25 27.79 10.88
C TRP A 209 -43.34 27.23 11.83
N THR A 210 -44.44 26.73 11.28
CA THR A 210 -45.53 26.11 12.05
C THR A 210 -46.34 25.12 11.22
N ALA A 211 -47.21 24.36 11.89
CA ALA A 211 -48.34 23.69 11.25
C ALA A 211 -49.60 24.54 11.40
N GLY A 212 -50.46 24.56 10.38
CA GLY A 212 -51.59 25.47 10.35
C GLY A 212 -52.35 25.48 9.03
N TRP A 213 -53.04 26.59 8.76
CA TRP A 213 -53.82 26.80 7.56
C TRP A 213 -53.66 28.25 7.07
N ILE A 214 -54.72 28.83 6.50
CA ILE A 214 -54.71 30.19 5.94
C ILE A 214 -54.24 31.27 6.94
N PRO A 215 -54.69 31.32 8.21
CA PRO A 215 -54.23 32.36 9.13
C PRO A 215 -52.71 32.35 9.32
N GLU A 216 -52.11 31.17 9.46
CA GLU A 216 -50.66 31.02 9.59
C GLU A 216 -49.93 31.33 8.27
N LEU A 217 -50.51 30.97 7.12
CA LEU A 217 -49.94 31.32 5.82
C LEU A 217 -49.89 32.83 5.61
N ASP A 218 -50.96 33.54 6.01
CA ASP A 218 -51.09 35.00 5.88
C ASP A 218 -50.07 35.76 6.74
N GLU A 219 -49.45 35.12 7.75
CA GLU A 219 -48.38 35.75 8.54
C GLU A 219 -47.08 35.93 7.74
N CYS A 220 -46.88 35.19 6.65
CA CYS A 220 -45.72 35.31 5.76
C CYS A 220 -44.36 35.20 6.49
N ARG A 221 -44.26 34.21 7.39
CA ARG A 221 -43.06 33.95 8.22
C ARG A 221 -42.26 32.72 7.76
N GLY A 222 -42.54 32.23 6.56
CA GLY A 222 -42.03 30.97 6.02
C GLY A 222 -43.17 30.05 5.61
N SER A 223 -42.83 28.83 5.26
CA SER A 223 -43.83 27.81 4.90
C SER A 223 -44.62 27.33 6.11
N VAL A 224 -45.84 26.90 5.84
CA VAL A 224 -46.74 26.30 6.83
C VAL A 224 -47.01 24.86 6.45
N ASP A 225 -46.93 23.95 7.41
CA ASP A 225 -47.35 22.56 7.25
C ASP A 225 -48.88 22.43 7.22
N LEU A 226 -49.39 22.02 6.07
CA LEU A 226 -50.82 21.84 5.75
C LEU A 226 -51.27 20.38 5.81
N THR A 227 -50.43 19.48 6.31
CA THR A 227 -50.67 18.03 6.26
C THR A 227 -52.01 17.64 6.88
N ALA A 228 -52.41 18.29 7.99
CA ALA A 228 -53.67 17.98 8.65
C ALA A 228 -54.91 18.30 7.78
N GLN A 229 -54.82 19.31 6.91
CA GLN A 229 -55.91 19.75 6.05
C GLN A 229 -55.94 18.99 4.73
N TYR A 230 -54.78 18.58 4.22
CA TYR A 230 -54.69 17.83 2.96
C TYR A 230 -54.74 16.32 3.12
N GLY A 231 -54.49 15.80 4.33
CA GLY A 231 -54.41 14.35 4.56
C GLY A 231 -53.19 13.69 3.89
N THR A 232 -52.28 14.48 3.34
CA THR A 232 -51.02 14.07 2.73
C THR A 232 -49.92 15.05 3.15
N PRO A 233 -48.67 14.62 3.33
CA PRO A 233 -47.58 15.51 3.70
C PRO A 233 -47.47 16.69 2.74
N SER A 234 -47.69 17.90 3.24
CA SER A 234 -47.67 19.11 2.41
C SER A 234 -47.31 20.34 3.22
N ILE A 235 -46.51 21.21 2.61
CA ILE A 235 -46.22 22.56 3.08
C ILE A 235 -46.65 23.57 2.01
N ALA A 236 -46.92 24.81 2.43
CA ALA A 236 -47.25 25.87 1.49
C ALA A 236 -46.70 27.22 1.92
N GLU A 237 -46.57 28.12 0.97
CA GLU A 237 -46.27 29.52 1.21
C GLU A 237 -46.92 30.40 0.14
N HIS A 238 -47.37 31.59 0.54
CA HIS A 238 -47.84 32.58 -0.42
C HIS A 238 -46.75 32.95 -1.42
N TRP A 239 -47.14 33.15 -2.68
CA TRP A 239 -46.22 33.51 -3.77
C TRP A 239 -45.31 34.68 -3.43
N SER A 240 -45.90 35.75 -2.91
CA SER A 240 -45.20 36.98 -2.57
C SER A 240 -44.34 36.87 -1.32
N CYS A 241 -44.55 35.85 -0.48
CA CYS A 241 -43.93 35.72 0.83
C CYS A 241 -42.69 34.82 0.84
N GLY A 242 -42.44 34.11 -0.26
CA GLY A 242 -41.29 33.21 -0.42
C GLY A 242 -41.53 32.19 -1.52
N GLY A 243 -42.80 31.87 -1.76
CA GLY A 243 -43.32 31.00 -2.81
C GLY A 243 -42.66 31.14 -4.17
N LYS A 244 -42.54 32.37 -4.66
CA LYS A 244 -41.96 32.68 -5.98
C LYS A 244 -40.50 32.27 -6.15
N ASN A 245 -39.79 32.06 -5.05
CA ASN A 245 -38.37 31.71 -5.04
C ASN A 245 -38.16 30.21 -4.77
N PHE A 246 -39.22 29.44 -4.52
CA PHE A 246 -39.09 28.02 -4.26
C PHE A 246 -38.64 27.30 -5.54
N PRO A 247 -37.57 26.50 -5.51
CA PRO A 247 -37.08 25.82 -6.70
C PRO A 247 -38.10 24.82 -7.25
N ASP A 248 -38.34 24.87 -8.55
CA ASP A 248 -39.22 23.96 -9.29
C ASP A 248 -38.47 23.07 -10.29
N ASP A 249 -37.17 23.28 -10.46
CA ASP A 249 -36.28 22.43 -11.26
C ASP A 249 -36.02 21.09 -10.57
N ALA A 250 -36.37 19.99 -11.24
CA ALA A 250 -36.12 18.64 -10.76
C ALA A 250 -34.61 18.38 -10.54
N GLY A 251 -34.28 17.67 -9.46
CA GLY A 251 -32.91 17.41 -9.02
C GLY A 251 -32.34 18.46 -8.06
N THR A 252 -32.96 19.64 -7.95
CA THR A 252 -32.52 20.67 -6.99
C THR A 252 -32.60 20.12 -5.57
N ILE A 253 -31.52 20.24 -4.80
CA ILE A 253 -31.54 19.89 -3.38
C ILE A 253 -31.87 21.13 -2.57
N ILE A 254 -32.78 21.01 -1.63
CA ILE A 254 -33.18 22.06 -0.69
C ILE A 254 -33.02 21.60 0.74
N THR A 255 -32.93 22.56 1.66
CA THR A 255 -32.99 22.32 3.09
C THR A 255 -34.26 22.93 3.65
N LEU A 256 -35.07 22.14 4.34
CA LEU A 256 -36.16 22.65 5.16
C LEU A 256 -35.71 22.71 6.62
N THR A 257 -36.10 23.78 7.32
CA THR A 257 -35.96 23.92 8.77
C THR A 257 -37.33 23.93 9.46
N GLY A 258 -37.36 23.96 10.79
CA GLY A 258 -38.61 24.04 11.54
C GLY A 258 -39.37 22.71 11.64
N VAL A 259 -40.71 22.76 11.58
CA VAL A 259 -41.58 21.60 11.90
C VAL A 259 -41.53 20.46 10.89
N ARG A 260 -40.99 20.72 9.68
CA ARG A 260 -40.76 19.72 8.61
C ARG A 260 -39.29 19.65 8.19
N ALA A 261 -38.38 19.85 9.15
CA ALA A 261 -36.95 19.89 8.87
C ALA A 261 -36.42 18.63 8.16
N GLY A 262 -35.48 18.84 7.24
CA GLY A 262 -34.82 17.78 6.48
C GLY A 262 -34.18 18.28 5.20
N THR A 263 -33.40 17.43 4.56
CA THR A 263 -32.90 17.68 3.21
C THR A 263 -33.82 16.97 2.21
N TYR A 264 -34.22 17.68 1.16
CA TYR A 264 -35.12 17.14 0.15
C TYR A 264 -34.57 17.39 -1.24
N ARG A 265 -34.81 16.47 -2.16
CA ARG A 265 -34.63 16.65 -3.59
C ARG A 265 -35.98 17.04 -4.20
N VAL A 266 -35.98 18.10 -5.00
CA VAL A 266 -37.12 18.54 -5.81
C VAL A 266 -37.32 17.56 -6.96
N GLU A 267 -38.54 17.04 -7.12
CA GLU A 267 -38.94 16.18 -8.24
C GLU A 267 -39.65 16.98 -9.36
N GLY A 268 -39.82 18.29 -9.14
CA GLY A 268 -40.47 19.23 -10.04
C GLY A 268 -41.96 19.45 -9.77
N ILE A 269 -42.60 20.31 -10.57
CA ILE A 269 -44.05 20.55 -10.49
C ILE A 269 -44.79 19.30 -11.00
N VAL A 270 -45.44 18.59 -10.10
CA VAL A 270 -46.20 17.36 -10.41
C VAL A 270 -47.67 17.63 -10.72
N LYS A 271 -48.18 18.82 -10.33
CA LYS A 271 -49.57 19.20 -10.58
C LYS A 271 -49.73 20.72 -10.58
N MET A 272 -50.59 21.19 -11.47
CA MET A 272 -51.17 22.54 -11.43
C MET A 272 -52.66 22.42 -11.10
N LEU A 273 -53.14 23.23 -10.18
CA LEU A 273 -54.52 23.22 -9.67
C LEU A 273 -55.10 24.64 -9.74
N ASP A 274 -56.41 24.72 -9.94
CA ASP A 274 -57.17 25.97 -9.84
C ASP A 274 -58.01 25.91 -8.55
N GLN A 275 -57.74 26.81 -7.61
CA GLN A 275 -58.39 26.81 -6.29
C GLN A 275 -59.92 26.92 -6.35
N SER A 276 -60.49 27.48 -7.44
CA SER A 276 -61.94 27.62 -7.59
C SER A 276 -62.67 26.32 -7.90
N VAL A 277 -61.95 25.29 -8.38
CA VAL A 277 -62.53 24.02 -8.82
C VAL A 277 -61.86 22.79 -8.20
N ALA A 278 -60.57 22.87 -7.87
CA ALA A 278 -59.82 21.77 -7.30
C ALA A 278 -60.22 21.52 -5.84
N THR A 279 -60.19 20.26 -5.46
CA THR A 279 -60.45 19.77 -4.11
C THR A 279 -59.23 19.08 -3.55
N THR A 280 -59.25 18.72 -2.26
CA THR A 280 -58.16 17.95 -1.65
C THR A 280 -57.96 16.57 -2.28
N ALA A 281 -58.97 16.01 -2.94
CA ALA A 281 -58.86 14.76 -3.69
C ALA A 281 -58.01 14.87 -4.96
N ASP A 282 -57.74 16.10 -5.44
CA ASP A 282 -56.92 16.35 -6.63
C ASP A 282 -55.43 16.50 -6.31
N ILE A 283 -55.07 16.47 -5.03
CA ILE A 283 -53.69 16.60 -4.54
C ILE A 283 -52.95 15.27 -4.80
N PRO A 284 -51.77 15.29 -5.44
CA PRO A 284 -50.98 14.09 -5.66
C PRO A 284 -50.55 13.38 -4.36
N HIS A 285 -50.42 12.07 -4.43
CA HIS A 285 -49.95 11.25 -3.32
C HIS A 285 -48.70 10.45 -3.70
N GLY A 286 -48.05 9.84 -2.70
CA GLY A 286 -46.89 8.97 -2.92
C GLY A 286 -45.54 9.68 -2.89
N TYR A 287 -45.51 10.96 -2.54
CA TYR A 287 -44.29 11.74 -2.31
C TYR A 287 -44.06 11.92 -0.81
N ASP A 288 -42.80 12.15 -0.42
CA ASP A 288 -42.47 12.39 1.00
C ASP A 288 -43.02 13.72 1.50
N LEU A 289 -43.04 14.74 0.63
CA LEU A 289 -43.62 16.04 0.90
C LEU A 289 -44.04 16.73 -0.41
N LEU A 290 -45.10 17.54 -0.34
CA LEU A 290 -45.45 18.49 -1.40
C LEU A 290 -45.19 19.92 -0.95
N TYR A 291 -44.75 20.76 -1.86
CA TYR A 291 -44.70 22.21 -1.69
C TYR A 291 -45.75 22.87 -2.57
N GLN A 292 -46.58 23.72 -1.97
CA GLN A 292 -47.61 24.47 -2.67
C GLN A 292 -47.33 25.97 -2.72
N THR A 293 -47.51 26.57 -3.89
CA THR A 293 -47.62 28.04 -4.01
C THR A 293 -48.51 28.45 -5.19
N CYS A 294 -48.97 29.71 -5.22
CA CYS A 294 -49.76 30.27 -6.31
C CYS A 294 -48.87 30.92 -7.36
N GLN A 295 -48.75 30.38 -8.56
CA GLN A 295 -47.92 30.95 -9.61
C GLN A 295 -48.37 32.38 -9.95
N ASN A 296 -47.41 33.31 -9.99
CA ASN A 296 -47.66 34.73 -10.22
C ASN A 296 -48.68 35.37 -9.24
N GLY A 297 -48.89 34.77 -8.06
CA GLY A 297 -49.88 35.23 -7.09
C GLY A 297 -51.34 34.98 -7.50
N GLN A 298 -51.58 34.13 -8.49
CA GLN A 298 -52.92 33.80 -8.98
C GLN A 298 -53.39 32.47 -8.40
N SER A 299 -54.53 32.47 -7.71
CA SER A 299 -55.14 31.28 -7.12
C SER A 299 -55.68 30.27 -8.15
N SER A 300 -55.91 30.72 -9.39
CA SER A 300 -56.27 29.86 -10.51
C SER A 300 -55.11 29.02 -11.05
N THR A 301 -53.87 29.28 -10.59
CA THR A 301 -52.66 28.57 -11.03
C THR A 301 -51.79 28.21 -9.84
N MET A 302 -52.28 27.32 -8.99
CA MET A 302 -51.57 26.78 -7.84
C MET A 302 -50.68 25.61 -8.27
N SER A 303 -49.37 25.69 -8.03
CA SER A 303 -48.42 24.62 -8.33
C SER A 303 -48.21 23.74 -7.10
N LEU A 304 -48.13 22.43 -7.32
CA LEU A 304 -47.64 21.45 -6.35
C LEU A 304 -46.31 20.87 -6.85
N THR A 305 -45.24 21.21 -6.15
CA THR A 305 -43.90 20.69 -6.37
C THR A 305 -43.66 19.50 -5.46
N ALA A 306 -43.28 18.36 -6.02
CA ALA A 306 -43.00 17.17 -5.22
C ALA A 306 -41.58 17.19 -4.67
N LEU A 307 -41.41 16.64 -3.48
CA LEU A 307 -40.15 16.53 -2.76
C LEU A 307 -39.93 15.09 -2.30
N THR A 308 -38.73 14.58 -2.52
CA THR A 308 -38.24 13.31 -1.97
C THR A 308 -37.23 13.60 -0.89
N LYS A 309 -37.40 13.03 0.30
CA LYS A 309 -36.46 13.20 1.41
C LYS A 309 -35.16 12.45 1.10
N ILE A 310 -34.02 13.07 1.36
CA ILE A 310 -32.70 12.45 1.21
C ILE A 310 -31.93 12.50 2.53
N GLY A 311 -31.56 11.32 3.04
CA GLY A 311 -30.99 11.11 4.37
C GLY A 311 -32.04 10.97 5.47
#